data_AF-A0A528D5U3-F1
#
_entry.id   AF-A0A528D5U3-F1
#
_cell.length_a   1.000
_cell.length_b   1.000
_cell.length_c   1.000
_cell.angle_alpha   90.00
_cell.angle_beta   90.00
_cell.angle_gamma   90.00
#
_symmetry.space_group_name_H-M   'P 1'
#
loop_
_entity.id
_entity.type
_entity.pdbx_description
1 polymer ?
#
loop_
_entity_poly.entity_id
_entity_poly.type
_entity_poly.pdbx_seq_one_letter_code
_entity_poly.pdbx_strand_id
1 'polypeptide(L)'
;AHVHADPKKGDFYVAHIAKPGRAAEAIIAELVPGIIRDFPWPKSMRWGAASAKPGSLRWVRPLQSILCTFGPETEEPVVVDFEIDGIRSGNITYGHRFHAPGAITVRRFDDYAAKLEVAKVVLDADRRKDIILS
;
A
#
# COMPACT_ATOMS: atom_id res chain seq x y z
N ALA A 1 -32.58 -3.20 19.04
CA ALA A 1 -32.52 -2.22 20.14
C ALA A 1 -33.17 -2.85 21.35
N HIS A 2 -32.54 -2.78 22.52
CA HIS A 2 -33.09 -3.31 23.77
C HIS A 2 -33.54 -2.13 24.64
N VAL A 3 -34.68 -2.27 25.30
CA VAL A 3 -35.16 -1.29 26.28
C VAL A 3 -34.57 -1.68 27.64
N HIS A 4 -33.81 -0.78 28.23
CA HIS A 4 -33.31 -0.92 29.60
C HIS A 4 -34.10 0.03 30.50
N ALA A 5 -34.71 -0.52 31.55
CA ALA A 5 -35.48 0.24 32.53
C ALA A 5 -34.61 0.54 33.75
N ASP A 6 -34.41 1.82 34.08
CA ASP A 6 -33.80 2.25 35.35
C ASP A 6 -34.90 2.84 36.25
N PRO A 7 -35.13 2.29 37.46
CA PRO A 7 -36.18 2.75 38.37
C PRO A 7 -36.11 4.24 38.75
N LYS A 8 -34.94 4.90 38.59
CA LYS A 8 -34.75 6.32 38.88
C LYS A 8 -34.69 7.20 37.64
N LYS A 9 -34.41 6.64 36.46
CA LYS A 9 -34.15 7.40 35.22
C LYS A 9 -35.12 7.12 34.07
N GLY A 10 -36.04 6.17 34.24
CA GLY A 10 -36.99 5.76 33.20
C GLY A 10 -36.37 4.80 32.17
N ASP A 11 -37.17 4.47 31.15
CA ASP A 11 -36.78 3.53 30.09
C ASP A 11 -35.88 4.22 29.06
N PHE A 12 -34.76 3.58 28.70
CA PHE A 12 -33.88 4.04 27.62
C PHE A 12 -33.61 2.94 26.61
N TYR A 13 -33.44 3.35 25.35
CA TYR A 13 -33.18 2.45 24.22
C TYR A 13 -31.68 2.34 23.99
N VAL A 14 -31.16 1.10 23.96
CA VAL A 14 -29.77 0.82 23.61
C VAL A 14 -29.70 0.14 22.25
N ALA A 15 -28.92 0.72 21.34
CA ALA A 15 -28.55 0.11 20.08
C ALA A 15 -27.19 -0.58 20.22
N HIS A 16 -27.17 -1.91 20.10
CA HIS A 16 -25.92 -2.67 19.99
C HIS A 16 -25.51 -2.71 18.52
N ILE A 17 -24.43 -2.00 18.18
CA ILE A 17 -23.82 -2.07 16.85
C ILE A 17 -22.65 -3.05 16.93
N ALA A 18 -22.85 -4.27 16.45
CA ALA A 18 -21.78 -5.24 16.29
C ALA A 18 -21.21 -5.13 14.86
N LYS A 19 -19.90 -4.89 14.75
CA LYS A 19 -19.18 -4.97 13.48
C LYS A 19 -18.29 -6.21 13.52
N PRO A 20 -18.64 -7.30 12.82
CA PRO A 20 -17.80 -8.49 12.81
C PRO A 20 -16.44 -8.17 12.19
N GLY A 21 -15.40 -8.86 12.66
CA GLY A 21 -14.10 -8.82 12.02
C GLY A 21 -14.18 -9.34 10.58
N ARG A 22 -13.31 -8.85 9.71
CA ARG A 22 -13.14 -9.34 8.35
C ARG A 22 -11.66 -9.48 8.02
N ALA A 23 -11.34 -10.23 6.98
CA ALA A 23 -9.98 -10.45 6.51
C ALA A 23 -9.24 -9.11 6.29
N ALA A 24 -8.01 -9.01 6.79
CA ALA A 24 -7.22 -7.79 6.69
C ALA A 24 -6.87 -7.47 5.23
N GLU A 25 -6.63 -8.49 4.43
CA GLU A 25 -6.39 -8.42 2.99
C GLU A 25 -7.55 -7.72 2.26
N ALA A 26 -8.79 -8.06 2.62
CA ALA A 26 -9.97 -7.43 2.05
C ALA A 26 -10.07 -5.95 2.44
N ILE A 27 -9.69 -5.61 3.68
CA ILE A 27 -9.62 -4.22 4.14
C ILE A 27 -8.56 -3.46 3.34
N ILE A 28 -7.37 -4.02 3.18
CA ILE A 28 -6.24 -3.39 2.49
C ILE A 28 -6.59 -3.19 1.01
N ALA A 29 -7.13 -4.22 0.33
CA ALA A 29 -7.53 -4.16 -1.08
C ALA A 29 -8.61 -3.08 -1.34
N GLU A 30 -9.50 -2.83 -0.38
CA GLU A 30 -10.51 -1.78 -0.47
C GLU A 30 -9.94 -0.39 -0.19
N LEU A 31 -9.10 -0.25 0.85
CA LEU A 31 -8.64 1.05 1.33
C LEU A 31 -7.49 1.64 0.51
N VAL A 32 -6.50 0.84 0.13
CA VAL A 32 -5.28 1.32 -0.54
C VAL A 32 -5.58 2.07 -1.86
N PRO A 33 -6.53 1.62 -2.70
CA PRO A 33 -6.94 2.38 -3.88
C PRO A 33 -7.49 3.77 -3.60
N GLY A 34 -8.18 3.98 -2.48
CA GLY A 34 -8.62 5.30 -2.05
C GLY A 34 -7.43 6.16 -1.62
N ILE A 35 -6.57 5.60 -0.76
CA ILE A 35 -5.37 6.28 -0.26
C ILE A 35 -4.49 6.78 -1.41
N ILE A 36 -4.26 5.95 -2.43
CA ILE A 36 -3.42 6.32 -3.59
C ILE A 36 -4.06 7.45 -4.41
N ARG A 37 -5.38 7.48 -4.56
CA ARG A 37 -6.06 8.54 -5.32
C ARG A 37 -6.10 9.86 -4.58
N ASP A 38 -6.26 9.80 -3.27
CA ASP A 38 -6.48 10.97 -2.41
C ASP A 38 -5.22 11.44 -1.68
N PHE A 39 -4.06 10.82 -1.94
CA PHE A 39 -2.82 11.15 -1.27
C PHE A 39 -2.43 12.63 -1.52
N PRO A 40 -2.25 13.44 -0.46
CA PRO A 40 -2.11 14.89 -0.58
C PRO A 40 -0.67 15.31 -0.92
N TRP A 41 -0.19 14.95 -2.11
CA TRP A 41 1.12 15.38 -2.57
C TRP A 41 1.19 16.92 -2.68
N PRO A 42 2.23 17.59 -2.13
CA PRO A 42 2.41 19.04 -2.27
C PRO A 42 2.44 19.50 -3.74
N LYS A 43 2.95 18.62 -4.62
CA LYS A 43 2.94 18.81 -6.06
C LYS A 43 2.57 17.50 -6.75
N SER A 44 1.28 17.34 -7.06
CA SER A 44 0.79 16.23 -7.88
C SER A 44 0.77 16.59 -9.37
N MET A 45 0.87 15.57 -10.21
CA MET A 45 0.84 15.67 -11.67
C MET A 45 -0.11 14.60 -12.24
N ARG A 46 -0.60 14.84 -13.46
CA ARG A 46 -1.31 13.84 -14.28
C ARG A 46 -0.36 13.39 -15.39
N TRP A 47 -0.37 12.12 -15.75
CA TRP A 47 0.53 11.56 -16.77
C TRP A 47 -0.18 10.74 -17.86
N GLY A 48 0.48 10.59 -19.01
CA GLY A 48 0.06 9.73 -20.11
C GLY A 48 -1.28 10.11 -20.77
N ALA A 49 -1.78 9.21 -21.62
CA ALA A 49 -3.04 9.41 -22.36
C ALA A 49 -4.27 9.57 -21.43
N ALA A 50 -4.24 8.95 -20.25
CA ALA A 50 -5.30 9.07 -19.24
C ALA A 50 -5.52 10.54 -18.79
N SER A 51 -4.48 11.37 -18.84
CA SER A 51 -4.55 12.79 -18.45
C SER A 51 -5.53 13.63 -19.26
N ALA A 52 -5.86 13.19 -20.48
CA ALA A 52 -6.84 13.85 -21.33
C ALA A 52 -8.27 13.76 -20.77
N LYS A 53 -8.53 12.78 -19.88
CA LYS A 53 -9.85 12.56 -19.28
C LYS A 53 -9.92 13.18 -17.87
N PRO A 54 -11.04 13.81 -17.50
CA PRO A 54 -11.34 14.15 -16.10
C PRO A 54 -11.27 12.91 -15.21
N GLY A 55 -10.80 13.07 -13.97
CA GLY A 55 -10.69 11.97 -13.01
C GLY A 55 -9.45 11.07 -13.17
N SER A 56 -8.49 11.44 -14.04
CA SER A 56 -7.19 10.76 -14.13
C SER A 56 -6.40 10.79 -12.82
N LEU A 57 -5.64 9.71 -12.56
CA LEU A 57 -4.81 9.58 -11.38
C LEU A 57 -3.84 10.75 -11.25
N ARG A 58 -3.78 11.32 -10.05
CA ARG A 58 -2.82 12.36 -9.68
C ARG A 58 -1.77 11.75 -8.78
N TRP A 59 -0.50 11.85 -9.17
CA TRP A 59 0.61 11.31 -8.40
C TRP A 59 1.84 12.21 -8.55
N VAL A 60 2.82 12.08 -7.66
CA VAL A 60 4.05 12.90 -7.72
C VAL A 60 4.85 12.67 -9.01
N ARG A 61 4.76 11.46 -9.58
CA ARG A 61 5.36 10.99 -10.84
C ARG A 61 4.46 9.90 -11.46
N PRO A 62 4.68 9.42 -12.69
CA PRO A 62 3.90 8.28 -13.17
C PRO A 62 4.10 7.09 -12.23
N LEU A 63 3.02 6.56 -11.65
CA LEU A 63 3.08 5.30 -10.91
C LEU A 63 3.47 4.19 -11.90
N GLN A 64 4.36 3.28 -11.48
CA GLN A 64 4.90 2.23 -12.35
C GLN A 64 4.53 0.82 -11.88
N SER A 65 4.51 0.61 -10.57
CA SER A 65 4.23 -0.68 -9.94
C SER A 65 3.76 -0.46 -8.52
N ILE A 66 3.03 -1.43 -7.98
CA ILE A 66 2.57 -1.46 -6.59
C ILE A 66 3.02 -2.78 -5.98
N LEU A 67 3.88 -2.72 -4.96
CA LEU A 67 4.20 -3.88 -4.14
C LEU A 67 3.26 -3.92 -2.94
N CYS A 68 2.48 -4.99 -2.82
CA CYS A 68 1.56 -5.16 -1.69
C CYS A 68 1.50 -6.62 -1.28
N THR A 69 2.27 -6.96 -0.25
CA THR A 69 2.26 -8.27 0.40
C THR A 69 1.79 -8.14 1.84
N PHE A 70 1.11 -9.16 2.35
CA PHE A 70 0.59 -9.18 3.71
C PHE A 70 0.67 -10.61 4.27
N GLY A 71 1.01 -10.74 5.55
CA GLY A 71 1.12 -12.04 6.20
C GLY A 71 2.04 -11.99 7.41
N PRO A 72 2.03 -13.03 8.26
CA PRO A 72 2.91 -13.12 9.42
C PRO A 72 4.36 -13.33 8.99
N GLU A 73 5.30 -12.93 9.84
CA GLU A 73 6.74 -13.10 9.58
C GLU A 73 7.15 -14.58 9.44
N THR A 74 6.39 -15.50 10.02
CA THR A 74 6.71 -16.93 10.02
C THR A 74 6.26 -17.67 8.78
N GLU A 75 5.43 -17.07 7.92
CA GLU A 75 4.80 -17.76 6.78
C GLU A 75 5.09 -17.07 5.44
N GLU A 76 4.64 -17.70 4.36
CA GLU A 76 4.64 -17.06 3.04
C GLU A 76 3.54 -15.98 3.01
N PRO A 77 3.90 -14.72 2.76
CA PRO A 77 2.91 -13.66 2.68
C PRO A 77 2.09 -13.80 1.40
N VAL A 78 0.82 -13.40 1.48
CA VAL A 78 -0.06 -13.31 0.33
C VAL A 78 0.13 -11.97 -0.37
N VAL A 79 -0.09 -11.96 -1.69
CA VAL A 79 -0.22 -10.71 -2.45
C VAL A 79 -1.64 -10.19 -2.24
N VAL A 80 -1.77 -8.95 -1.77
CA VAL A 80 -3.09 -8.30 -1.66
C VAL A 80 -3.48 -7.77 -3.03
N ASP A 81 -4.46 -8.40 -3.66
CA ASP A 81 -4.85 -8.15 -5.05
C ASP A 81 -5.80 -6.94 -5.19
N PHE A 82 -5.36 -5.92 -5.93
CA PHE A 82 -6.17 -4.78 -6.35
C PHE A 82 -5.53 -4.11 -7.58
N GLU A 83 -6.28 -3.24 -8.24
CA GLU A 83 -5.81 -2.51 -9.42
C GLU A 83 -6.15 -1.02 -9.33
N ILE A 84 -5.21 -0.18 -9.78
CA ILE A 84 -5.40 1.27 -9.89
C ILE A 84 -4.85 1.73 -11.24
N ASP A 85 -5.72 2.31 -12.07
CA ASP A 85 -5.34 2.92 -13.35
C ASP A 85 -4.55 1.96 -14.25
N GLY A 86 -4.96 0.68 -14.30
CA GLY A 86 -4.30 -0.38 -15.06
C GLY A 86 -3.05 -0.99 -14.40
N ILE A 87 -2.70 -0.55 -13.19
CA ILE A 87 -1.56 -1.09 -12.42
C ILE A 87 -2.10 -2.01 -11.34
N ARG A 88 -1.93 -3.32 -11.54
CA ARG A 88 -2.27 -4.35 -10.57
C ARG A 88 -1.17 -4.47 -9.52
N SER A 89 -1.54 -4.65 -8.26
CA SER A 89 -0.60 -4.95 -7.18
C SER A 89 0.08 -6.29 -7.40
N GLY A 90 1.29 -6.43 -6.85
CA GLY A 90 2.08 -7.65 -6.98
C GLY A 90 3.19 -7.73 -5.94
N ASN A 91 4.10 -8.67 -6.17
CA ASN A 91 5.30 -8.87 -5.36
C ASN A 91 6.59 -8.83 -6.18
N ILE A 92 6.55 -8.32 -7.39
CA ILE A 92 7.70 -8.21 -8.27
C ILE A 92 8.19 -6.77 -8.32
N THR A 93 9.47 -6.56 -8.07
CA THR A 93 10.19 -5.29 -8.27
C THR A 93 11.42 -5.51 -9.13
N TYR A 94 12.19 -4.44 -9.38
CA TYR A 94 13.39 -4.45 -10.20
C TYR A 94 14.50 -3.62 -9.57
N GLY A 95 15.75 -4.03 -9.80
CA GLY A 95 16.93 -3.29 -9.42
C GLY A 95 17.31 -2.19 -10.41
N HIS A 96 18.60 -1.88 -10.46
CA HIS A 96 19.12 -0.89 -11.40
C HIS A 96 18.93 -1.35 -12.86
N ARG A 97 18.29 -0.50 -13.67
CA ARG A 97 17.85 -0.81 -15.04
C ARG A 97 18.92 -1.39 -15.98
N PHE A 98 20.18 -1.05 -15.76
CA PHE A 98 21.30 -1.53 -16.60
C PHE A 98 22.18 -2.57 -15.90
N HIS A 99 22.32 -2.47 -14.58
CA HIS A 99 23.31 -3.26 -13.83
C HIS A 99 22.70 -4.49 -13.14
N ALA A 100 21.38 -4.46 -12.93
CA ALA A 100 20.61 -5.56 -12.37
C ALA A 100 19.14 -5.48 -12.87
N PRO A 101 18.88 -5.69 -14.17
CA PRO A 101 17.54 -5.57 -14.77
C PRO A 101 16.60 -6.72 -14.42
N GLY A 102 17.08 -7.76 -13.73
CA GLY A 102 16.29 -8.94 -13.40
C GLY A 102 15.13 -8.61 -12.47
N ALA A 103 14.03 -9.35 -12.65
CA ALA A 103 12.89 -9.31 -11.74
C ALA A 103 13.28 -9.83 -10.35
N ILE A 104 12.76 -9.18 -9.31
CA ILE A 104 13.00 -9.51 -7.92
C ILE A 104 11.66 -9.81 -7.28
N THR A 105 11.45 -11.05 -6.85
CA THR A 105 10.31 -11.42 -6.02
C THR A 105 10.55 -10.97 -4.58
N VAL A 106 9.64 -10.19 -4.03
CA VAL A 106 9.67 -9.63 -2.67
C VAL A 106 8.68 -10.37 -1.81
N ARG A 107 9.09 -10.80 -0.63
CA ARG A 107 8.17 -11.42 0.33
C ARG A 107 7.69 -10.35 1.32
N ARG A 108 8.60 -9.60 1.90
CA ARG A 108 8.38 -8.62 2.98
C ARG A 108 9.33 -7.43 2.86
N PHE A 109 9.30 -6.53 3.83
CA PHE A 109 10.15 -5.34 3.77
C PHE A 109 11.64 -5.67 3.92
N ASP A 110 12.00 -6.62 4.79
CA ASP A 110 13.41 -6.93 5.05
C ASP A 110 14.12 -7.53 3.82
N ASP A 111 13.46 -8.43 3.10
CA ASP A 111 14.05 -9.00 1.88
C ASP A 111 13.99 -8.02 0.71
N TYR A 112 12.99 -7.13 0.67
CA TYR A 112 12.94 -6.03 -0.30
C TYR A 112 14.20 -5.16 -0.25
N ALA A 113 14.57 -4.67 0.94
CA ALA A 113 15.71 -3.78 1.09
C ALA A 113 17.03 -4.49 0.77
N ALA A 114 17.24 -5.68 1.33
CA ALA A 114 18.45 -6.47 1.09
C ALA A 114 18.62 -6.85 -0.39
N LYS A 115 17.54 -7.28 -1.07
CA LYS A 115 17.59 -7.65 -2.50
C LYS A 115 17.84 -6.43 -3.38
N LEU A 116 17.25 -5.28 -3.07
CA LEU A 116 17.50 -4.05 -3.83
C LEU A 116 18.95 -3.57 -3.69
N GLU A 117 19.55 -3.67 -2.51
CA GLU A 117 20.95 -3.27 -2.31
C GLU A 117 21.90 -4.12 -3.17
N VAL A 118 21.71 -5.45 -3.17
CA VAL A 118 22.42 -6.37 -4.08
C VAL A 118 22.19 -5.98 -5.56
N ALA A 119 20.96 -5.59 -5.90
CA ALA A 119 20.55 -5.15 -7.22
C ALA A 119 20.88 -3.67 -7.53
N LYS A 120 21.87 -3.08 -6.83
CA LYS A 120 22.42 -1.73 -7.06
C LYS A 120 21.43 -0.60 -6.80
N VAL A 121 20.47 -0.80 -5.90
CA VAL A 121 19.51 0.19 -5.45
C VAL A 121 19.60 0.33 -3.93
N VAL A 122 20.08 1.47 -3.46
CA VAL A 122 20.10 1.80 -2.02
C VAL A 122 18.84 2.60 -1.70
N LEU A 123 17.92 2.02 -0.93
CA LEU A 123 16.65 2.64 -0.54
C LEU A 123 16.83 3.78 0.46
N ASP A 124 17.70 3.56 1.45
CA ASP A 124 17.91 4.50 2.55
C ASP A 124 18.87 5.62 2.13
N ALA A 125 18.43 6.87 2.31
CA ALA A 125 19.16 8.04 1.87
C ALA A 125 20.43 8.30 2.70
N ASP A 126 20.39 8.04 4.01
CA ASP A 126 21.52 8.21 4.91
C ASP A 126 22.57 7.13 4.65
N ARG A 127 22.13 5.88 4.47
CA ARG A 127 23.00 4.77 4.05
C ARG A 127 23.70 5.08 2.73
N ARG A 128 22.97 5.63 1.75
CA ARG A 128 23.55 6.03 0.46
C ARG A 128 24.59 7.14 0.62
N LYS A 129 24.33 8.11 1.51
CA LYS A 129 25.27 9.20 1.81
C LYS A 129 26.57 8.66 2.39
N ASP A 130 26.50 7.72 3.33
CA ASP A 130 27.70 7.12 3.94
C ASP A 130 28.59 6.42 2.92
N ILE A 131 28.00 5.66 1.98
CA ILE A 131 28.72 4.98 0.89
C ILE A 131 29.43 5.99 -0.04
N ILE A 132 28.88 7.19 -0.22
CA ILE A 132 29.47 8.23 -1.07
C ILE A 132 30.63 8.95 -0.35
N LEU A 133 30.57 9.03 0.99
CA LEU A 133 31.57 9.73 1.80
C LEU A 133 32.78 8.85 2.18
N SER A 134 32.67 7.53 2.06
CA SER A 134 33.76 6.55 2.26
C SER A 134 34.66 6.41 1.02
#